data_AF-A0A3B0WAJ8-F1
#
_entry.id   AF-A0A3B0WAJ8-F1
#
_cell.length_a   1.000
_cell.length_b   1.000
_cell.length_c   1.000
_cell.angle_alpha   90.00
_cell.angle_beta   90.00
_cell.angle_gamma   90.00
#
_symmetry.space_group_name_H-M   'P 1'
#
loop_
_entity.id
_entity.type
_entity.pdbx_description
1 polymer ?
#
loop_
_entity_poly.entity_id
_entity_poly.type
_entity_poly.pdbx_seq_one_letter_code
_entity_poly.pdbx_strand_id
1 'polypeptide(L)'
;DRVVPLILGEHVTTEAGTGCVHTAPGHGQEDFAVGLKYDLEIDCPVDGRGNYVAGTPLFEGENVLKVDDHVIEVLKEHKALLHIEVIEHSYPHCWRTKTPLIFRTTPQWFISMTENGLRDKALNEIKKVSWVPEWGQNRIEGMIEGRPDWCISRQRFWGVPITIFIHKVTGEMHPNTVAMMEQIAVMVEEKSIDAWYDLDPESLLGDEAKDYEQVTDILDVWFDSGISHFTVLGQRDELSSPADLYLEGSDQHRGWFQSSMLSALASDGQAPYKQVLTHGFAVDKDGKKMSKSKGNVVAPQQISNKLGADILRLWISAADYRYEMTVSDEIISRTADAYRRIRNTSRFLLANINGFNPATDCVAYDDLLPLDKWVIGHADKLQKEIIAAYESYNFHAIYQAVTHFCSVELGSFYLD
;
A
#
# COMPACT_ATOMS: atom_id res chain seq x y z
N ASP A 1 -43.23 1.66 -24.41
CA ASP A 1 -42.42 0.44 -24.32
C ASP A 1 -40.95 0.74 -24.54
N ARG A 2 -40.10 0.39 -23.58
CA ARG A 2 -38.64 0.47 -23.69
C ARG A 2 -38.15 -0.78 -24.42
N VAL A 3 -37.33 -0.63 -25.44
CA VAL A 3 -36.69 -1.76 -26.14
C VAL A 3 -35.32 -1.98 -25.52
N VAL A 4 -35.08 -3.18 -24.99
CA VAL A 4 -33.77 -3.56 -24.41
C VAL A 4 -33.06 -4.48 -25.40
N PRO A 5 -31.85 -4.13 -25.89
CA PRO A 5 -31.12 -4.95 -26.84
C PRO A 5 -30.54 -6.21 -26.19
N LEU A 6 -30.36 -7.26 -27.00
CA LEU A 6 -29.57 -8.44 -26.64
C LEU A 6 -28.13 -8.23 -27.10
N ILE A 7 -27.18 -8.37 -26.18
CA ILE A 7 -25.75 -8.18 -26.42
C ILE A 7 -24.96 -9.41 -26.00
N LEU A 8 -23.74 -9.55 -26.51
CA LEU A 8 -22.83 -10.64 -26.15
C LEU A 8 -21.82 -10.14 -25.10
N GLY A 9 -21.86 -10.73 -23.91
CA GLY A 9 -20.92 -10.48 -22.82
C GLY A 9 -20.02 -11.70 -22.56
N GLU A 10 -18.71 -11.52 -22.63
CA GLU A 10 -17.73 -12.61 -22.39
C GLU A 10 -17.63 -13.01 -20.91
N HIS A 11 -18.14 -12.18 -20.00
CA HIS A 11 -18.20 -12.46 -18.57
C HIS A 11 -19.35 -13.41 -18.18
N VAL A 12 -20.27 -13.71 -19.10
CA VAL A 12 -21.43 -14.57 -18.85
C VAL A 12 -21.01 -16.03 -18.91
N THR A 13 -21.32 -16.79 -17.86
CA THR A 13 -21.05 -18.24 -17.79
C THR A 13 -22.34 -19.04 -17.70
N THR A 14 -22.26 -20.35 -17.94
CA THR A 14 -23.39 -21.28 -17.78
C THR A 14 -23.42 -21.94 -16.39
N GLU A 15 -22.55 -21.50 -15.48
CA GLU A 15 -22.37 -22.13 -14.16
C GLU A 15 -23.33 -21.56 -13.11
N ALA A 16 -23.86 -20.35 -13.32
CA ALA A 16 -24.78 -19.68 -12.41
C ALA A 16 -25.91 -18.95 -13.15
N GLY A 17 -27.09 -18.87 -12.53
CA GLY A 17 -28.25 -18.20 -13.11
C GLY A 17 -28.81 -18.94 -14.33
N THR A 18 -29.25 -18.18 -15.35
CA THR A 18 -29.93 -18.71 -16.54
C THR A 18 -29.05 -18.74 -17.80
N GLY A 19 -27.80 -18.28 -17.70
CA GLY A 19 -26.97 -17.96 -18.87
C GLY A 19 -27.36 -16.66 -19.60
N CYS A 20 -28.37 -15.94 -19.11
CA CYS A 20 -28.74 -14.59 -19.55
C CYS A 20 -28.63 -13.63 -18.36
N VAL A 21 -27.77 -12.61 -18.48
CA VAL A 21 -27.53 -11.63 -17.42
C VAL A 21 -28.22 -10.32 -17.76
N HIS A 22 -29.01 -9.78 -16.83
CA HIS A 22 -29.54 -8.42 -16.94
C HIS A 22 -28.40 -7.42 -16.74
N THR A 23 -28.25 -6.47 -17.66
CA THR A 23 -27.17 -5.48 -17.63
C THR A 23 -27.71 -4.11 -17.26
N ALA A 24 -27.18 -3.53 -16.18
CA ALA A 24 -27.44 -2.16 -15.75
C ALA A 24 -26.09 -1.42 -15.59
N PRO A 25 -25.59 -0.73 -16.64
CA PRO A 25 -24.25 -0.12 -16.64
C PRO A 25 -24.01 0.83 -15.46
N GLY A 26 -25.07 1.45 -14.93
CA GLY A 26 -25.02 2.30 -13.75
C GLY A 26 -24.60 1.61 -12.45
N HIS A 27 -24.66 0.27 -12.37
CA HIS A 27 -24.68 -0.47 -11.10
C HIS A 27 -23.80 -1.74 -11.06
N GLY A 28 -22.92 -1.96 -12.04
CA GLY A 28 -22.00 -3.09 -12.06
C GLY A 28 -20.75 -2.81 -12.88
N GLN A 29 -19.59 -3.35 -12.50
CA GLN A 29 -18.34 -3.08 -13.22
C GLN A 29 -18.31 -3.78 -14.59
N GLU A 30 -18.70 -5.05 -14.62
CA GLU A 30 -18.81 -5.83 -15.84
C GLU A 30 -19.91 -5.27 -16.75
N ASP A 31 -21.02 -4.81 -16.15
CA ASP A 31 -22.13 -4.16 -16.83
C ASP A 31 -21.71 -2.82 -17.45
N PHE A 32 -20.91 -2.03 -16.73
CA PHE A 32 -20.35 -0.79 -17.22
C PHE A 32 -19.39 -1.05 -18.39
N ALA A 33 -18.49 -2.03 -18.26
CA ALA A 33 -17.52 -2.37 -19.30
C ALA A 33 -18.19 -2.86 -20.59
N VAL A 34 -19.20 -3.74 -20.48
CA VAL A 34 -19.97 -4.20 -21.65
C VAL A 34 -20.86 -3.08 -22.18
N GLY A 35 -21.43 -2.24 -21.31
CA GLY A 35 -22.21 -1.07 -21.68
C GLY A 35 -21.41 -0.10 -22.53
N LEU A 36 -20.18 0.22 -22.14
CA LEU A 36 -19.27 1.04 -22.94
C LEU A 36 -18.94 0.40 -24.30
N LYS A 37 -18.72 -0.92 -24.35
CA LYS A 37 -18.40 -1.64 -25.60
C LYS A 37 -19.52 -1.54 -26.63
N TYR A 38 -20.77 -1.51 -26.19
CA TYR A 38 -21.95 -1.46 -27.05
C TYR A 38 -22.67 -0.10 -27.05
N ASP A 39 -22.04 0.94 -26.50
CA ASP A 39 -22.58 2.31 -26.41
C ASP A 39 -24.00 2.37 -25.78
N LEU A 40 -24.16 1.66 -24.65
CA LEU A 40 -25.40 1.65 -23.90
C LEU A 40 -25.51 2.88 -23.00
N GLU A 41 -26.74 3.39 -22.86
CA GLU A 41 -27.07 4.46 -21.92
C GLU A 41 -26.72 4.04 -20.49
N ILE A 42 -25.90 4.87 -19.82
CA ILE A 42 -25.53 4.68 -18.42
C ILE A 42 -26.54 5.41 -17.55
N ASP A 43 -27.63 4.73 -17.23
CA ASP A 43 -28.66 5.20 -16.33
C ASP A 43 -28.35 4.83 -14.87
N CYS A 44 -28.46 5.79 -13.96
CA CYS A 44 -28.26 5.59 -12.54
C CYS A 44 -29.31 6.38 -11.73
N PRO A 45 -30.48 5.78 -11.45
CA PRO A 45 -31.56 6.46 -10.75
C PRO A 45 -31.38 6.52 -9.22
N VAL A 46 -30.15 6.41 -8.69
CA VAL A 46 -29.89 6.29 -7.24
C VAL A 46 -28.96 7.40 -6.72
N ASP A 47 -29.41 8.10 -5.67
CA ASP A 47 -28.72 9.21 -5.03
C ASP A 47 -27.58 8.80 -4.07
N GLY A 48 -26.87 9.78 -3.51
CA GLY A 48 -25.71 9.55 -2.63
C GLY A 48 -26.02 8.87 -1.29
N ARG A 49 -27.30 8.78 -0.94
CA ARG A 49 -27.81 8.13 0.27
C ARG A 49 -28.35 6.74 -0.03
N GLY A 50 -28.32 6.30 -1.29
CA GLY A 50 -28.86 5.02 -1.73
C GLY A 50 -30.38 5.03 -1.88
N ASN A 51 -30.98 6.19 -2.17
CA ASN A 51 -32.42 6.28 -2.46
C ASN A 51 -32.64 6.54 -3.95
N TYR A 52 -33.77 6.08 -4.49
CA TYR A 52 -34.15 6.41 -5.85
C TYR A 52 -34.46 7.91 -5.98
N VAL A 53 -33.96 8.54 -7.05
CA VAL A 53 -34.10 9.98 -7.30
C VAL A 53 -35.55 10.35 -7.65
N ALA A 54 -35.90 11.63 -7.45
CA ALA A 54 -37.20 12.17 -7.84
C ALA A 54 -37.48 11.94 -9.33
N GLY A 55 -38.70 11.49 -9.66
CA GLY A 55 -39.08 11.13 -11.02
C GLY A 55 -38.76 9.68 -11.42
N THR A 56 -38.12 8.88 -10.56
CA THR A 56 -37.92 7.45 -10.83
C THR A 56 -39.27 6.72 -10.81
N PRO A 57 -39.70 6.08 -11.91
CA PRO A 57 -40.98 5.39 -11.93
C PRO A 57 -41.04 4.28 -10.86
N LEU A 58 -42.19 4.17 -10.18
CA LEU A 58 -42.56 3.13 -9.20
C LEU A 58 -41.85 3.20 -7.83
N PHE A 59 -40.58 3.62 -7.77
CA PHE A 59 -39.75 3.49 -6.57
C PHE A 59 -39.19 4.81 -6.02
N GLU A 60 -39.66 5.96 -6.51
CA GLU A 60 -39.20 7.29 -6.10
C GLU A 60 -39.07 7.43 -4.57
N GLY A 61 -37.89 7.85 -4.10
CA GLY A 61 -37.61 8.12 -2.69
C GLY A 61 -37.35 6.88 -1.83
N GLU A 62 -37.56 5.67 -2.34
CA GLU A 62 -37.29 4.44 -1.60
C GLU A 62 -35.81 4.11 -1.55
N ASN A 63 -35.38 3.46 -0.46
CA ASN A 63 -33.99 3.06 -0.28
C ASN A 63 -33.73 1.70 -0.94
N VAL A 64 -32.65 1.59 -1.72
CA VAL A 64 -32.33 0.38 -2.50
C VAL A 64 -32.12 -0.87 -1.64
N LEU A 65 -31.76 -0.73 -0.36
CA LEU A 65 -31.59 -1.87 0.54
C LEU A 65 -32.90 -2.31 1.23
N LYS A 66 -34.02 -1.64 0.94
CA LYS A 66 -35.33 -1.88 1.56
C LYS A 66 -36.46 -2.03 0.55
N VAL A 67 -36.16 -1.93 -0.74
CA VAL A 67 -37.15 -1.87 -1.82
C VAL A 67 -37.49 -3.25 -2.39
N ASP A 68 -36.71 -4.29 -2.06
CA ASP A 68 -36.81 -5.64 -2.65
C ASP A 68 -38.24 -6.21 -2.60
N ASP A 69 -38.91 -6.11 -1.46
CA ASP A 69 -40.30 -6.59 -1.30
C ASP A 69 -41.26 -5.86 -2.25
N HIS A 70 -41.11 -4.54 -2.42
CA HIS A 70 -41.94 -3.76 -3.32
C HIS A 70 -41.65 -4.09 -4.80
N VAL A 71 -40.37 -4.29 -5.16
CA VAL A 71 -39.98 -4.75 -6.50
C VAL A 71 -40.62 -6.10 -6.82
N ILE A 72 -40.63 -7.03 -5.86
CA ILE A 72 -41.24 -8.35 -6.01
C ILE A 72 -42.76 -8.23 -6.27
N GLU A 73 -43.47 -7.38 -5.52
CA GLU A 73 -44.91 -7.16 -5.73
C GLU A 73 -45.19 -6.56 -7.12
N VAL A 74 -44.43 -5.56 -7.56
CA VAL A 74 -44.55 -5.00 -8.91
C VAL A 74 -44.34 -6.09 -9.98
N LEU A 75 -43.31 -6.92 -9.85
CA LEU A 75 -43.05 -8.00 -10.80
C LEU A 75 -44.18 -9.04 -10.83
N LYS A 76 -44.84 -9.31 -9.69
CA LYS A 76 -46.04 -10.18 -9.63
C LYS A 76 -47.22 -9.54 -10.34
N GLU A 77 -47.51 -8.27 -10.08
CA GLU A 77 -48.61 -7.53 -10.70
C GLU A 77 -48.49 -7.51 -12.23
N HIS A 78 -47.27 -7.34 -12.72
CA HIS A 78 -46.95 -7.35 -14.16
C HIS A 78 -46.75 -8.76 -14.76
N LYS A 79 -46.91 -9.83 -13.96
CA LYS A 79 -46.71 -11.24 -14.38
C LYS A 79 -45.31 -11.50 -14.99
N ALA A 80 -44.30 -10.78 -14.51
CA ALA A 80 -42.91 -10.89 -14.95
C ALA A 80 -42.05 -11.74 -13.97
N LEU A 81 -42.56 -12.07 -12.78
CA LEU A 81 -41.87 -12.93 -11.82
C LEU A 81 -42.06 -14.41 -12.15
N LEU A 82 -40.97 -15.11 -12.49
CA LEU A 82 -40.99 -16.56 -12.76
C LEU A 82 -40.67 -17.41 -11.54
N HIS A 83 -39.69 -16.99 -10.74
CA HIS A 83 -39.20 -17.72 -9.57
C HIS A 83 -38.67 -16.74 -8.52
N ILE A 84 -38.80 -17.10 -7.25
CA ILE A 84 -38.25 -16.36 -6.12
C ILE A 84 -37.67 -17.34 -5.11
N GLU A 85 -36.42 -17.09 -4.70
CA GLU A 85 -35.74 -17.86 -3.67
C GLU A 85 -34.75 -16.97 -2.90
N VAL A 86 -34.44 -17.39 -1.68
CA VAL A 86 -33.41 -16.73 -0.86
C VAL A 86 -32.13 -17.52 -1.00
N ILE A 87 -31.04 -16.82 -1.33
CA ILE A 87 -29.71 -17.40 -1.47
C ILE A 87 -28.76 -16.86 -0.40
N GLU A 88 -27.82 -17.69 0.04
CA GLU A 88 -26.72 -17.28 0.92
C GLU A 88 -25.44 -17.18 0.10
N HIS A 89 -24.84 -15.99 0.07
CA HIS A 89 -23.61 -15.74 -0.68
C HIS A 89 -22.73 -14.69 0.00
N SER A 90 -21.49 -14.55 -0.47
CA SER A 90 -20.61 -13.47 -0.01
C SER A 90 -21.00 -12.15 -0.69
N TYR A 91 -21.19 -11.10 0.11
CA TYR A 91 -21.55 -9.77 -0.40
C TYR A 91 -20.59 -8.70 0.14
N PRO A 92 -20.18 -7.71 -0.68
CA PRO A 92 -19.26 -6.67 -0.24
C PRO A 92 -19.88 -5.76 0.82
N HIS A 93 -19.14 -5.56 1.92
CA HIS A 93 -19.53 -4.67 3.03
C HIS A 93 -18.44 -3.64 3.29
N CYS A 94 -18.84 -2.45 3.71
CA CYS A 94 -17.91 -1.42 4.15
C CYS A 94 -17.03 -1.96 5.28
N TRP A 95 -15.71 -1.96 5.08
CA TRP A 95 -14.77 -2.55 6.04
C TRP A 95 -14.83 -1.87 7.42
N ARG A 96 -15.25 -0.61 7.47
CA ARG A 96 -15.37 0.19 8.70
C ARG A 96 -16.74 0.05 9.36
N THR A 97 -17.83 0.35 8.64
CA THR A 97 -19.20 0.39 9.21
C THR A 97 -19.93 -0.94 9.14
N LYS A 98 -19.42 -1.91 8.39
CA LYS A 98 -20.04 -3.23 8.15
C LYS A 98 -21.42 -3.16 7.50
N THR A 99 -21.74 -2.06 6.83
CA THR A 99 -22.96 -1.91 6.03
C THR A 99 -22.77 -2.47 4.62
N PRO A 100 -23.81 -3.03 3.98
CA PRO A 100 -23.73 -3.48 2.59
C PRO A 100 -23.30 -2.35 1.65
N LEU A 101 -22.51 -2.69 0.63
CA LEU A 101 -22.12 -1.75 -0.42
C LEU A 101 -23.09 -1.82 -1.61
N ILE A 102 -23.24 -0.70 -2.30
CA ILE A 102 -23.94 -0.62 -3.58
C ILE A 102 -22.98 -0.04 -4.61
N PHE A 103 -23.11 -0.48 -5.86
CA PHE A 103 -22.36 0.06 -6.98
C PHE A 103 -23.20 1.11 -7.69
N ARG A 104 -22.55 2.22 -8.03
CA ARG A 104 -23.16 3.37 -8.67
C ARG A 104 -22.13 4.05 -9.55
N THR A 105 -22.56 4.50 -10.72
CA THR A 105 -21.79 5.42 -11.55
C THR A 105 -21.84 6.84 -10.97
N THR A 106 -20.67 7.43 -10.76
CA THR A 106 -20.50 8.82 -10.33
C THR A 106 -19.38 9.45 -11.15
N PRO A 107 -19.45 10.75 -11.48
CA PRO A 107 -18.28 11.48 -11.98
C PRO A 107 -17.12 11.35 -10.98
N GLN A 108 -15.93 11.02 -11.48
CA GLN A 108 -14.70 10.88 -10.69
C GLN A 108 -13.50 11.34 -11.53
N TRP A 109 -12.42 11.70 -10.85
CA TRP A 109 -11.16 12.10 -11.46
C TRP A 109 -10.21 10.91 -11.57
N PHE A 110 -9.66 10.72 -12.77
CA PHE A 110 -8.77 9.61 -13.07
C PHE A 110 -7.46 10.09 -13.68
N ILE A 111 -6.37 9.42 -13.33
CA ILE A 111 -5.12 9.46 -14.08
C ILE A 111 -5.15 8.32 -15.08
N SER A 112 -5.08 8.66 -16.37
CA SER A 112 -5.06 7.66 -17.44
C SER A 112 -3.76 6.85 -17.40
N MET A 113 -3.92 5.53 -17.40
CA MET A 113 -2.79 4.60 -17.49
C MET A 113 -2.31 4.41 -18.93
N THR A 114 -3.11 4.79 -19.93
CA THR A 114 -2.86 4.51 -21.35
C THR A 114 -2.51 5.73 -22.19
N GLU A 115 -3.20 6.86 -21.99
CA GLU A 115 -3.17 8.01 -22.91
C GLU A 115 -1.75 8.56 -23.14
N ASN A 116 -0.92 8.57 -22.10
CA ASN A 116 0.49 9.01 -22.15
C ASN A 116 1.52 7.86 -22.03
N GLY A 117 1.07 6.62 -22.28
CA GLY A 117 1.89 5.41 -22.16
C GLY A 117 2.41 5.15 -20.75
N LEU A 118 1.70 5.61 -19.71
CA LEU A 118 2.16 5.52 -18.31
C LEU A 118 2.34 4.06 -17.88
N ARG A 119 1.43 3.17 -18.27
CA ARG A 119 1.54 1.72 -18.01
C ARG A 119 2.82 1.13 -18.62
N ASP A 120 3.08 1.40 -19.89
CA ASP A 120 4.24 0.85 -20.59
C ASP A 120 5.55 1.41 -20.03
N LYS A 121 5.57 2.69 -19.69
CA LYS A 121 6.70 3.32 -18.97
C LYS A 121 6.95 2.62 -17.64
N ALA A 122 5.90 2.39 -16.84
CA ALA A 122 6.02 1.70 -15.56
C ALA A 122 6.55 0.27 -15.71
N LEU A 123 6.03 -0.51 -16.65
CA LEU A 123 6.49 -1.88 -16.92
C LEU A 123 7.96 -1.93 -17.36
N ASN A 124 8.42 -0.93 -18.12
CA ASN A 124 9.82 -0.84 -18.51
C ASN A 124 10.73 -0.39 -17.36
N GLU A 125 10.24 0.53 -16.52
CA GLU A 125 11.00 1.06 -15.40
C GLU A 125 11.17 0.03 -14.28
N ILE A 126 10.13 -0.77 -14.01
CA ILE A 126 10.17 -1.86 -13.01
C ILE A 126 11.36 -2.81 -13.25
N LYS A 127 11.71 -3.08 -14.51
CA LYS A 127 12.84 -3.96 -14.88
C LYS A 127 14.22 -3.36 -14.57
N LYS A 128 14.29 -2.05 -14.34
CA LYS A 128 15.54 -1.35 -13.98
C LYS A 128 15.76 -1.26 -12.47
N VAL A 129 14.71 -1.50 -11.68
CA VAL A 129 14.75 -1.49 -10.21
C VAL A 129 15.27 -2.83 -9.69
N SER A 130 16.12 -2.80 -8.66
CA SER A 130 16.51 -4.02 -7.94
C SER A 130 15.43 -4.41 -6.93
N TRP A 131 14.95 -5.66 -6.99
CA TRP A 131 13.89 -6.16 -6.11
C TRP A 131 14.42 -7.18 -5.12
N VAL A 132 14.22 -6.93 -3.82
CA VAL A 132 14.65 -7.81 -2.73
C VAL A 132 13.43 -8.20 -1.89
N PRO A 133 12.99 -9.47 -1.93
CA PRO A 133 13.41 -10.56 -2.82
C PRO A 133 12.94 -10.40 -4.27
N GLU A 134 13.58 -11.13 -5.19
CA GLU A 134 13.38 -11.04 -6.65
C GLU A 134 11.93 -11.24 -7.09
N TRP A 135 11.15 -12.07 -6.38
CA TRP A 135 9.73 -12.28 -6.71
C TRP A 135 8.88 -11.00 -6.62
N GLY A 136 9.36 -9.97 -5.91
CA GLY A 136 8.70 -8.67 -5.80
C GLY A 136 8.45 -8.01 -7.17
N GLN A 137 9.36 -8.22 -8.13
CA GLN A 137 9.22 -7.72 -9.49
C GLN A 137 7.96 -8.28 -10.16
N ASN A 138 7.85 -9.61 -10.26
CA ASN A 138 6.70 -10.28 -10.88
C ASN A 138 5.38 -9.85 -10.23
N ARG A 139 5.41 -9.62 -8.91
CA ARG A 139 4.24 -9.19 -8.15
C ARG A 139 3.76 -7.79 -8.55
N ILE A 140 4.66 -6.82 -8.71
CA ILE A 140 4.27 -5.46 -9.13
C ILE A 140 3.96 -5.40 -10.62
N GLU A 141 4.67 -6.15 -11.48
CA GLU A 141 4.40 -6.21 -12.93
C GLU A 141 2.97 -6.69 -13.19
N GLY A 142 2.59 -7.83 -12.61
CA GLY A 142 1.23 -8.36 -12.78
C GLY A 142 0.13 -7.42 -12.23
N MET A 143 0.47 -6.56 -11.27
CA MET A 143 -0.46 -5.54 -10.76
C MET A 143 -0.57 -4.31 -11.66
N ILE A 144 0.46 -3.98 -12.44
CA ILE A 144 0.47 -2.85 -13.38
C ILE A 144 -0.16 -3.25 -14.71
N GLU A 145 0.11 -4.45 -15.22
CA GLU A 145 -0.40 -4.95 -16.51
C GLU A 145 -1.93 -4.85 -16.60
N GLY A 146 -2.64 -5.34 -15.58
CA GLY A 146 -4.10 -5.32 -15.50
C GLY A 146 -4.70 -4.08 -14.84
N ARG A 147 -3.90 -3.04 -14.53
CA ARG A 147 -4.38 -1.88 -13.76
C ARG A 147 -5.33 -1.00 -14.61
N PRO A 148 -6.56 -0.72 -14.14
CA PRO A 148 -7.43 0.28 -14.77
C PRO A 148 -6.90 1.71 -14.52
N ASP A 149 -7.55 2.71 -15.09
CA ASP A 149 -7.21 4.11 -14.80
C ASP A 149 -7.31 4.41 -13.31
N TRP A 150 -6.37 5.21 -12.81
CA TRP A 150 -6.22 5.42 -11.37
C TRP A 150 -7.20 6.52 -10.92
N CYS A 151 -8.30 6.09 -10.28
CA CYS A 151 -9.25 7.00 -9.64
C CYS A 151 -8.62 7.71 -8.43
N ILE A 152 -8.34 9.00 -8.58
CA ILE A 152 -7.66 9.84 -7.57
C ILE A 152 -8.62 10.65 -6.71
N SER A 153 -9.90 10.76 -7.04
CA SER A 153 -10.85 11.56 -6.25
C SER A 153 -11.56 10.77 -5.16
N ARG A 154 -11.86 11.43 -4.04
CA ARG A 154 -12.68 10.89 -2.94
C ARG A 154 -13.64 11.95 -2.44
N GLN A 155 -14.90 11.57 -2.22
CA GLN A 155 -15.93 12.43 -1.63
C GLN A 155 -15.83 12.38 -0.09
N ARG A 156 -14.81 13.05 0.44
CA ARG A 156 -14.45 13.09 1.86
C ARG A 156 -13.99 14.49 2.24
N PHE A 157 -14.07 14.80 3.54
CA PHE A 157 -13.73 16.13 4.07
C PHE A 157 -12.27 16.27 4.52
N TRP A 158 -11.51 15.17 4.61
CA TRP A 158 -10.14 15.20 5.15
C TRP A 158 -9.13 14.66 4.14
N GLY A 159 -8.39 15.57 3.52
CA GLY A 159 -7.27 15.33 2.61
C GLY A 159 -6.99 16.53 1.72
N VAL A 160 -6.04 16.40 0.80
CA VAL A 160 -5.63 17.47 -0.11
C VAL A 160 -6.75 17.72 -1.14
N PRO A 161 -7.25 18.95 -1.31
CA PRO A 161 -8.35 19.22 -2.25
C PRO A 161 -7.90 19.08 -3.71
N ILE A 162 -8.82 18.66 -4.59
CA ILE A 162 -8.65 18.77 -6.04
C ILE A 162 -9.05 20.18 -6.45
N THR A 163 -8.06 21.01 -6.78
CA THR A 163 -8.21 22.46 -7.01
C THR A 163 -8.63 22.78 -8.44
N ILE A 164 -9.82 22.30 -8.83
CA ILE A 164 -10.39 22.44 -10.17
C ILE A 164 -11.74 23.18 -10.12
N PHE A 165 -11.98 24.04 -11.10
CA PHE A 165 -13.31 24.56 -11.43
C PHE A 165 -13.87 23.84 -12.65
N ILE A 166 -15.15 23.47 -12.60
CA ILE A 166 -15.87 22.84 -13.71
C ILE A 166 -17.06 23.68 -14.14
N HIS A 167 -17.37 23.71 -15.44
CA HIS A 167 -18.49 24.48 -15.96
C HIS A 167 -19.83 23.80 -15.61
N LYS A 168 -20.79 24.53 -15.04
CA LYS A 168 -22.04 23.98 -14.48
C LYS A 168 -22.90 23.20 -15.48
N VAL A 169 -22.81 23.54 -16.77
CA VAL A 169 -23.60 22.90 -17.84
C VAL A 169 -22.86 21.78 -18.56
N THR A 170 -21.60 22.00 -18.95
CA THR A 170 -20.84 21.04 -19.78
C THR A 170 -20.06 20.03 -18.93
N GLY A 171 -19.78 20.35 -17.66
CA GLY A 171 -18.91 19.55 -16.79
C GLY A 171 -17.43 19.61 -17.16
N GLU A 172 -17.05 20.42 -18.16
CA GLU A 172 -15.66 20.56 -18.59
C GLU A 172 -14.84 21.39 -17.60
N MET A 173 -13.55 21.06 -17.49
CA MET A 173 -12.59 21.85 -16.72
C MET A 173 -12.45 23.26 -17.30
N HIS A 174 -12.23 24.24 -16.42
CA HIS A 174 -11.89 25.59 -16.84
C HIS A 174 -10.61 25.60 -17.72
N PRO A 175 -10.56 26.32 -18.87
CA PRO A 175 -9.40 26.29 -19.76
C PRO A 175 -8.06 26.67 -19.11
N ASN A 176 -8.11 27.53 -18.09
CA ASN A 176 -6.94 28.00 -17.32
C ASN A 176 -6.64 27.16 -16.05
N THR A 177 -7.15 25.93 -15.93
CA THR A 177 -7.00 25.09 -14.72
C THR A 177 -5.57 25.03 -14.18
N VAL A 178 -4.56 24.80 -15.03
CA VAL A 178 -3.16 24.67 -14.58
C VAL A 178 -2.65 25.96 -13.92
N ALA A 179 -2.94 27.12 -14.50
CA ALA A 179 -2.52 28.40 -13.93
C ALA A 179 -3.26 28.72 -12.62
N MET A 180 -4.52 28.30 -12.50
CA MET A 180 -5.30 28.46 -11.26
C MET A 180 -4.80 27.53 -10.15
N MET A 181 -4.47 26.28 -10.48
CA MET A 181 -3.88 25.33 -9.52
C MET A 181 -2.64 25.93 -8.84
N GLU A 182 -1.76 26.59 -9.61
CA GLU A 182 -0.57 27.26 -9.06
C GLU A 182 -0.93 28.42 -8.12
N GLN A 183 -1.86 29.30 -8.52
CA GLN A 183 -2.32 30.40 -7.67
C GLN A 183 -2.93 29.88 -6.35
N ILE A 184 -3.68 28.79 -6.41
CA ILE A 184 -4.27 28.15 -5.24
C ILE A 184 -3.20 27.47 -4.39
N ALA A 185 -2.19 26.83 -5.00
CA ALA A 185 -1.07 26.24 -4.27
C ALA A 185 -0.32 27.28 -3.44
N VAL A 186 -0.05 28.47 -4.00
CA VAL A 186 0.55 29.59 -3.26
C VAL A 186 -0.34 30.03 -2.09
N MET A 187 -1.66 30.12 -2.27
CA MET A 187 -2.57 30.43 -1.18
C MET A 187 -2.59 29.35 -0.09
N VAL A 188 -2.51 28.07 -0.48
CA VAL A 188 -2.46 26.92 0.43
C VAL A 188 -1.16 26.92 1.25
N GLU A 189 -0.04 27.34 0.66
CA GLU A 189 1.23 27.47 1.38
C GLU A 189 1.14 28.50 2.52
N GLU A 190 0.43 29.62 2.30
CA GLU A 190 0.26 30.68 3.30
C GLU A 190 -0.83 30.37 4.34
N LYS A 191 -1.96 29.82 3.90
CA LYS A 191 -3.20 29.75 4.70
C LYS A 191 -3.70 28.32 4.94
N SER A 192 -2.92 27.30 4.57
CA SER A 192 -3.29 25.88 4.57
C SER A 192 -4.35 25.50 3.53
N ILE A 193 -4.73 24.22 3.52
CA ILE A 193 -5.75 23.66 2.60
C ILE A 193 -7.12 24.35 2.72
N ASP A 194 -7.41 24.97 3.86
CA ASP A 194 -8.64 25.73 4.09
C ASP A 194 -8.78 26.91 3.10
N ALA A 195 -7.65 27.40 2.56
CA ALA A 195 -7.64 28.44 1.54
C ALA A 195 -8.47 28.10 0.29
N TRP A 196 -8.57 26.80 -0.07
CA TRP A 196 -9.43 26.38 -1.18
C TRP A 196 -10.90 26.48 -0.82
N TYR A 197 -11.29 26.03 0.37
CA TYR A 197 -12.69 25.99 0.80
C TYR A 197 -13.25 27.37 1.12
N ASP A 198 -12.39 28.28 1.61
CA ASP A 198 -12.74 29.66 1.94
C ASP A 198 -12.59 30.62 0.74
N LEU A 199 -12.15 30.11 -0.41
CA LEU A 199 -11.96 30.90 -1.61
C LEU A 199 -13.30 31.42 -2.14
N ASP A 200 -13.36 32.72 -2.42
CA ASP A 200 -14.42 33.30 -3.25
C ASP A 200 -14.09 33.08 -4.73
N PRO A 201 -14.85 32.28 -5.50
CA PRO A 201 -14.55 32.04 -6.91
C PRO A 201 -14.51 33.31 -7.76
N GLU A 202 -15.25 34.37 -7.39
CA GLU A 202 -15.20 35.66 -8.10
C GLU A 202 -13.80 36.29 -8.06
N SER A 203 -13.01 36.01 -7.03
CA SER A 203 -11.64 36.52 -6.91
C SER A 203 -10.65 35.94 -7.93
N LEU A 204 -10.91 34.73 -8.45
CA LEU A 204 -10.09 34.09 -9.48
C LEU A 204 -10.74 34.10 -10.87
N LEU A 205 -12.06 33.95 -10.93
CA LEU A 205 -12.82 33.78 -12.18
C LEU A 205 -13.49 35.07 -12.66
N GLY A 206 -13.61 36.09 -11.81
CA GLY A 206 -14.35 37.32 -12.13
C GLY A 206 -15.79 37.02 -12.56
N ASP A 207 -16.24 37.65 -13.66
CA ASP A 207 -17.60 37.54 -14.18
C ASP A 207 -18.01 36.10 -14.59
N GLU A 208 -17.02 35.23 -14.87
CA GLU A 208 -17.25 33.83 -15.25
C GLU A 208 -17.61 32.95 -14.04
N ALA A 209 -17.38 33.40 -12.80
CA ALA A 209 -17.67 32.62 -11.59
C ALA A 209 -19.11 32.07 -11.52
N LYS A 210 -20.07 32.76 -12.13
CA LYS A 210 -21.48 32.33 -12.22
C LYS A 210 -21.67 31.06 -13.04
N ASP A 211 -20.78 30.77 -13.99
CA ASP A 211 -20.88 29.66 -14.96
C ASP A 211 -20.08 28.43 -14.49
N TYR A 212 -19.22 28.59 -13.49
CA TYR A 212 -18.37 27.52 -12.95
C TYR A 212 -18.70 27.17 -11.49
N GLU A 213 -18.40 25.93 -11.11
CA GLU A 213 -18.49 25.46 -9.73
C GLU A 213 -17.15 24.88 -9.27
N GLN A 214 -16.91 25.04 -7.97
CA GLN A 214 -15.71 24.56 -7.31
C GLN A 214 -15.81 23.05 -7.03
N VAL A 215 -14.80 22.28 -7.43
CA VAL A 215 -14.70 20.87 -7.07
C VAL A 215 -14.41 20.73 -5.57
N THR A 216 -15.19 19.88 -4.89
CA THR A 216 -15.07 19.61 -3.45
C THR A 216 -14.46 18.24 -3.14
N ASP A 217 -14.10 17.49 -4.17
CA ASP A 217 -13.39 16.22 -4.02
C ASP A 217 -11.98 16.45 -3.50
N ILE A 218 -11.49 15.49 -2.72
CA ILE A 218 -10.10 15.44 -2.28
C ILE A 218 -9.34 14.36 -3.06
N LEU A 219 -8.02 14.49 -3.09
CA LEU A 219 -7.12 13.47 -3.59
C LEU A 219 -7.15 12.22 -2.68
N ASP A 220 -6.87 11.08 -3.29
CA ASP A 220 -6.71 9.84 -2.57
C ASP A 220 -5.39 9.82 -1.78
N VAL A 221 -5.41 9.14 -0.64
CA VAL A 221 -4.24 9.08 0.26
C VAL A 221 -3.04 8.33 -0.35
N TRP A 222 -3.24 7.54 -1.41
CA TRP A 222 -2.17 6.91 -2.14
C TRP A 222 -1.46 7.89 -3.08
N PHE A 223 -2.15 8.92 -3.55
CA PHE A 223 -1.58 10.05 -4.26
C PHE A 223 -0.71 10.86 -3.30
N ASP A 224 -1.25 11.24 -2.13
CA ASP A 224 -0.51 12.00 -1.10
C ASP A 224 0.80 11.31 -0.71
N SER A 225 0.73 10.02 -0.35
CA SER A 225 1.92 9.23 -0.03
C SER A 225 2.78 8.96 -1.27
N GLY A 226 2.16 8.75 -2.43
CA GLY A 226 2.84 8.47 -3.69
C GLY A 226 3.69 9.64 -4.18
N ILE A 227 3.42 10.89 -3.80
CA ILE A 227 4.26 12.04 -4.17
C ILE A 227 5.36 12.35 -3.15
N SER A 228 5.58 11.50 -2.13
CA SER A 228 6.61 11.73 -1.11
C SER A 228 8.03 11.83 -1.68
N HIS A 229 8.29 11.21 -2.84
CA HIS A 229 9.56 11.35 -3.54
C HIS A 229 9.82 12.80 -3.96
N PHE A 230 8.78 13.53 -4.36
CA PHE A 230 8.89 14.94 -4.72
C PHE A 230 8.80 15.84 -3.49
N THR A 231 7.79 15.63 -2.64
CA THR A 231 7.48 16.52 -1.51
C THR A 231 8.43 16.39 -0.32
N VAL A 232 9.18 15.29 -0.24
CA VAL A 232 10.20 15.07 0.80
C VAL A 232 11.60 14.99 0.20
N LEU A 233 11.87 14.05 -0.72
CA LEU A 233 13.24 13.86 -1.23
C LEU A 233 13.65 15.01 -2.17
N GLY A 234 12.73 15.49 -3.00
CA GLY A 234 12.98 16.61 -3.92
C GLY A 234 13.06 17.98 -3.26
N GLN A 235 12.49 18.15 -2.06
CA GLN A 235 12.45 19.45 -1.34
C GLN A 235 13.55 19.63 -0.30
N ARG A 236 14.37 18.61 -0.03
CA ARG A 236 15.36 18.63 1.06
C ARG A 236 16.76 18.37 0.52
N ASP A 237 17.64 19.36 0.67
CA ASP A 237 19.01 19.33 0.13
C ASP A 237 19.86 18.17 0.69
N GLU A 238 19.55 17.69 1.89
CA GLU A 238 20.24 16.55 2.51
C GLU A 238 19.80 15.18 1.99
N LEU A 239 18.76 15.13 1.16
CA LEU A 239 18.19 13.92 0.59
C LEU A 239 18.49 13.81 -0.91
N SER A 240 18.15 12.68 -1.51
CA SER A 240 18.37 12.44 -2.93
C SER A 240 17.20 11.69 -3.54
N SER A 241 16.82 12.12 -4.74
CA SER A 241 15.87 11.43 -5.61
C SER A 241 16.58 11.05 -6.92
N PRO A 242 16.55 9.79 -7.37
CA PRO A 242 15.88 8.63 -6.75
C PRO A 242 16.53 8.15 -5.45
N ALA A 243 15.71 7.63 -4.54
CA ALA A 243 16.18 7.01 -3.30
C ALA A 243 16.98 5.73 -3.58
N ASP A 244 18.00 5.44 -2.77
CA ASP A 244 18.75 4.18 -2.91
C ASP A 244 17.91 2.95 -2.57
N LEU A 245 16.99 3.07 -1.59
CA LEU A 245 16.14 1.98 -1.14
C LEU A 245 14.78 2.48 -0.66
N TYR A 246 13.71 1.86 -1.15
CA TYR A 246 12.40 1.85 -0.49
C TYR A 246 12.22 0.53 0.26
N LEU A 247 11.74 0.59 1.51
CA LEU A 247 11.58 -0.59 2.37
C LEU A 247 10.23 -0.57 3.06
N GLU A 248 9.35 -1.51 2.71
CA GLU A 248 8.02 -1.64 3.33
C GLU A 248 7.45 -3.06 3.22
N GLY A 249 6.32 -3.30 3.90
CA GLY A 249 5.59 -4.55 3.87
C GLY A 249 5.10 -4.98 2.47
N SER A 250 4.85 -6.27 2.30
CA SER A 250 4.45 -6.85 0.99
C SER A 250 3.13 -6.33 0.43
N ASP A 251 2.28 -5.72 1.25
CA ASP A 251 1.07 -5.02 0.83
C ASP A 251 1.35 -3.77 -0.02
N GLN A 252 2.52 -3.14 0.14
CA GLN A 252 2.84 -1.89 -0.56
C GLN A 252 3.08 -2.04 -2.06
N HIS A 253 3.18 -3.27 -2.60
CA HIS A 253 3.13 -3.50 -4.06
C HIS A 253 1.82 -3.03 -4.69
N ARG A 254 0.72 -3.00 -3.91
CA ARG A 254 -0.60 -2.46 -4.32
C ARG A 254 -0.85 -1.04 -3.82
N GLY A 255 0.07 -0.51 -3.02
CA GLY A 255 -0.06 0.76 -2.34
C GLY A 255 1.10 1.67 -2.73
N TRP A 256 1.93 2.01 -1.76
CA TRP A 256 2.91 3.08 -1.86
C TRP A 256 4.00 2.86 -2.92
N PHE A 257 4.48 1.63 -3.13
CA PHE A 257 5.49 1.37 -4.18
C PHE A 257 4.94 1.69 -5.56
N GLN A 258 3.68 1.33 -5.79
CA GLN A 258 3.00 1.52 -7.05
C GLN A 258 2.61 2.99 -7.25
N SER A 259 1.98 3.63 -6.27
CA SER A 259 1.60 5.04 -6.41
C SER A 259 2.82 5.95 -6.55
N SER A 260 3.93 5.65 -5.86
CA SER A 260 5.19 6.38 -6.03
C SER A 260 5.81 6.16 -7.41
N MET A 261 5.83 4.93 -7.92
CA MET A 261 6.30 4.66 -9.28
C MET A 261 5.51 5.46 -10.32
N LEU A 262 4.18 5.42 -10.22
CA LEU A 262 3.30 6.07 -11.19
C LEU A 262 3.40 7.60 -11.15
N SER A 263 3.42 8.18 -9.94
CA SER A 263 3.56 9.63 -9.79
C SER A 263 4.92 10.12 -10.30
N ALA A 264 6.02 9.45 -9.93
CA ALA A 264 7.38 9.82 -10.36
C ALA A 264 7.58 9.67 -11.86
N LEU A 265 7.01 8.65 -12.49
CA LEU A 265 7.04 8.51 -13.95
C LEU A 265 6.22 9.58 -14.67
N ALA A 266 5.13 10.03 -14.05
CA ALA A 266 4.30 11.10 -14.59
C ALA A 266 4.97 12.48 -14.46
N SER A 267 5.68 12.75 -13.36
CA SER A 267 6.38 14.02 -13.12
C SER A 267 7.79 14.06 -13.69
N ASP A 268 8.64 13.09 -13.32
CA ASP A 268 10.09 13.12 -13.49
C ASP A 268 10.58 12.12 -14.55
N GLY A 269 9.71 11.21 -15.01
CA GLY A 269 10.01 10.26 -16.08
C GLY A 269 10.90 9.08 -15.68
N GLN A 270 11.16 8.87 -14.39
CA GLN A 270 11.95 7.75 -13.85
C GLN A 270 11.38 7.23 -12.52
N ALA A 271 11.79 6.04 -12.09
CA ALA A 271 11.40 5.50 -10.78
C ALA A 271 11.92 6.36 -9.62
N PRO A 272 11.17 6.47 -8.50
CA PRO A 272 11.62 7.24 -7.34
C PRO A 272 12.60 6.46 -6.45
N TYR A 273 12.91 5.21 -6.80
CA TYR A 273 13.78 4.32 -6.05
C TYR A 273 14.65 3.47 -6.98
N LYS A 274 15.90 3.21 -6.57
CA LYS A 274 16.83 2.31 -7.26
C LYS A 274 16.60 0.85 -6.85
N GLN A 275 16.23 0.64 -5.60
CA GLN A 275 15.96 -0.68 -5.04
C GLN A 275 14.69 -0.67 -4.19
N VAL A 276 13.99 -1.81 -4.15
CA VAL A 276 12.86 -2.06 -3.26
C VAL A 276 13.13 -3.31 -2.44
N LEU A 277 13.13 -3.17 -1.12
CA LEU A 277 13.13 -4.28 -0.18
C LEU A 277 11.73 -4.44 0.39
N THR A 278 11.20 -5.66 0.33
CA THR A 278 9.91 -5.98 0.91
C THR A 278 10.00 -7.09 1.94
N HIS A 279 9.18 -6.98 2.98
CA HIS A 279 9.10 -7.95 4.06
C HIS A 279 7.68 -8.47 4.29
N GLY A 280 7.58 -9.66 4.89
CA GLY A 280 6.32 -10.22 5.38
C GLY A 280 5.79 -9.50 6.62
N PHE A 281 4.58 -9.84 7.04
CA PHE A 281 4.00 -9.28 8.27
C PHE A 281 4.46 -10.05 9.50
N ALA A 282 4.35 -9.39 10.65
CA ALA A 282 4.41 -10.08 11.93
C ALA A 282 3.08 -10.83 12.18
N VAL A 283 3.18 -12.12 12.49
CA VAL A 283 2.04 -13.01 12.76
C VAL A 283 2.16 -13.66 14.13
N ASP A 284 1.05 -14.09 14.70
CA ASP A 284 1.07 -14.81 15.98
C ASP A 284 1.75 -16.19 15.85
N LYS A 285 1.91 -16.89 16.99
CA LYS A 285 2.51 -18.23 17.07
C LYS A 285 1.90 -19.29 16.14
N ASP A 286 0.64 -19.11 15.72
CA ASP A 286 -0.10 -20.03 14.86
C ASP A 286 -0.10 -19.56 13.39
N GLY A 287 0.68 -18.52 13.06
CA GLY A 287 0.75 -17.93 11.72
C GLY A 287 -0.45 -17.07 11.35
N LYS A 288 -1.28 -16.67 12.33
CA LYS A 288 -2.48 -15.87 12.07
C LYS A 288 -2.17 -14.39 12.19
N LYS A 289 -2.82 -13.60 11.33
CA LYS A 289 -2.82 -12.13 11.42
C LYS A 289 -3.24 -11.69 12.82
N MET A 290 -2.40 -10.86 13.43
CA MET A 290 -2.65 -10.28 14.74
C MET A 290 -3.78 -9.23 14.68
N SER A 291 -4.73 -9.27 15.62
CA SER A 291 -5.74 -8.23 15.77
C SER A 291 -6.16 -8.07 17.23
N LYS A 292 -6.44 -6.82 17.64
CA LYS A 292 -6.88 -6.51 19.02
C LYS A 292 -8.11 -7.33 19.42
N SER A 293 -9.04 -7.55 18.49
CA SER A 293 -10.26 -8.35 18.69
C SER A 293 -9.99 -9.84 18.96
N LYS A 294 -8.89 -10.40 18.44
CA LYS A 294 -8.51 -11.80 18.66
C LYS A 294 -7.65 -11.99 19.91
N GLY A 295 -7.22 -10.90 20.56
CA GLY A 295 -6.37 -10.95 21.75
C GLY A 295 -4.96 -11.51 21.52
N ASN A 296 -4.55 -11.71 20.27
CA ASN A 296 -3.27 -12.32 19.88
C ASN A 296 -2.19 -11.29 19.53
N VAL A 297 -2.36 -10.03 19.94
CA VAL A 297 -1.41 -8.96 19.64
C VAL A 297 -0.29 -8.94 20.68
N VAL A 298 0.95 -9.05 20.21
CA VAL A 298 2.14 -8.76 21.01
C VAL A 298 2.62 -7.35 20.65
N ALA A 299 2.51 -6.40 21.58
CA ALA A 299 2.90 -5.02 21.29
C ALA A 299 4.43 -4.85 21.42
N PRO A 300 5.12 -4.20 20.45
CA PRO A 300 6.55 -3.94 20.53
C PRO A 300 6.99 -3.26 21.84
N GLN A 301 6.18 -2.31 22.33
CA GLN A 301 6.46 -1.60 23.58
C GLN A 301 6.48 -2.53 24.81
N GLN A 302 5.64 -3.57 24.83
CA GLN A 302 5.62 -4.53 25.93
C GLN A 302 6.92 -5.33 26.00
N ILE A 303 7.44 -5.76 24.84
CA ILE A 303 8.73 -6.45 24.75
C ILE A 303 9.86 -5.51 25.16
N SER A 304 9.90 -4.31 24.58
CA SER A 304 10.95 -3.32 24.88
C SER A 304 11.00 -2.93 26.35
N ASN A 305 9.85 -2.77 27.02
CA ASN A 305 9.81 -2.44 28.45
C ASN A 305 10.26 -3.61 29.34
N LYS A 306 9.94 -4.85 28.94
CA LYS A 306 10.24 -6.05 29.75
C LYS A 306 11.67 -6.56 29.55
N LEU A 307 12.18 -6.47 28.33
CA LEU A 307 13.39 -7.16 27.89
C LEU A 307 14.44 -6.20 27.29
N GLY A 308 14.04 -4.99 26.91
CA GLY A 308 14.90 -4.02 26.23
C GLY A 308 14.72 -4.06 24.71
N ALA A 309 14.93 -2.91 24.07
CA ALA A 309 14.75 -2.75 22.63
C ALA A 309 15.71 -3.62 21.80
N ASP A 310 16.92 -3.89 22.30
CA ASP A 310 17.91 -4.71 21.58
C ASP A 310 17.47 -6.17 21.43
N ILE A 311 16.66 -6.69 22.37
CA ILE A 311 16.11 -8.05 22.24
C ILE A 311 15.10 -8.09 21.10
N LEU A 312 14.28 -7.04 20.94
CA LEU A 312 13.38 -6.93 19.80
C LEU A 312 14.14 -6.78 18.48
N ARG A 313 15.19 -5.94 18.44
CA ARG A 313 16.04 -5.77 17.25
C ARG A 313 16.75 -7.06 16.87
N LEU A 314 17.26 -7.80 17.85
CA LEU A 314 17.91 -9.08 17.62
C LEU A 314 16.91 -10.11 17.08
N TRP A 315 15.68 -10.11 17.58
CA TRP A 315 14.62 -10.98 17.05
C TRP A 315 14.32 -10.67 15.59
N ILE A 316 14.19 -9.39 15.22
CA ILE A 316 14.01 -8.98 13.81
C ILE A 316 15.18 -9.48 12.95
N SER A 317 16.43 -9.28 13.41
CA SER A 317 17.59 -9.79 12.68
C SER A 317 17.61 -11.32 12.57
N ALA A 318 17.05 -12.02 13.56
CA ALA A 318 16.98 -13.47 13.59
C ALA A 318 15.83 -14.04 12.75
N ALA A 319 14.88 -13.23 12.29
CA ALA A 319 13.78 -13.68 11.45
C ALA A 319 14.16 -13.56 9.96
N ASP A 320 13.75 -14.54 9.15
CA ASP A 320 13.77 -14.40 7.70
C ASP A 320 12.59 -13.51 7.27
N TYR A 321 12.84 -12.20 7.20
CA TYR A 321 11.82 -11.19 6.91
C TYR A 321 11.17 -11.34 5.53
N ARG A 322 11.75 -12.13 4.60
CA ARG A 322 11.16 -12.37 3.28
C ARG A 322 9.83 -13.10 3.35
N TYR A 323 9.55 -13.74 4.50
CA TYR A 323 8.32 -14.42 4.83
C TYR A 323 7.63 -13.78 6.04
N GLU A 324 6.43 -14.28 6.34
CA GLU A 324 5.72 -13.92 7.57
C GLU A 324 6.56 -14.27 8.81
N MET A 325 6.70 -13.30 9.71
CA MET A 325 7.55 -13.41 10.89
C MET A 325 6.72 -13.76 12.13
N THR A 326 6.85 -14.98 12.60
CA THR A 326 6.14 -15.46 13.80
C THR A 326 6.70 -14.81 15.08
N VAL A 327 5.82 -14.24 15.90
CA VAL A 327 6.15 -13.70 17.23
C VAL A 327 5.43 -14.48 18.34
N SER A 328 6.20 -14.86 19.37
CA SER A 328 5.68 -15.48 20.59
C SER A 328 6.61 -15.20 21.77
N ASP A 329 6.09 -15.29 23.00
CA ASP A 329 6.90 -15.13 24.22
C ASP A 329 8.08 -16.12 24.26
N GLU A 330 7.89 -17.33 23.75
CA GLU A 330 8.94 -18.35 23.67
C GLU A 330 10.06 -17.94 22.70
N ILE A 331 9.71 -17.46 21.51
CA ILE A 331 10.67 -16.98 20.50
C ILE A 331 11.47 -15.81 21.08
N ILE A 332 10.80 -14.87 21.73
CA ILE A 332 11.43 -13.71 22.34
C ILE A 332 12.34 -14.12 23.51
N SER A 333 11.93 -15.10 24.34
CA SER A 333 12.78 -15.63 25.40
C SER A 333 14.04 -16.31 24.86
N ARG A 334 13.93 -17.11 23.79
CA ARG A 334 15.10 -17.74 23.13
C ARG A 334 16.05 -16.68 22.56
N THR A 335 15.49 -15.60 22.01
CA THR A 335 16.27 -14.45 21.53
C THR A 335 17.01 -13.77 22.69
N ALA A 336 16.36 -13.61 23.84
CA ALA A 336 16.98 -13.07 25.04
C ALA A 336 18.17 -13.92 25.53
N ASP A 337 18.07 -15.25 25.45
CA ASP A 337 19.16 -16.15 25.82
C ASP A 337 20.35 -16.06 24.86
N ALA A 338 20.08 -15.97 23.55
CA ALA A 338 21.11 -15.70 22.55
C ALA A 338 21.82 -14.36 22.80
N TYR A 339 21.04 -13.31 23.09
CA TYR A 339 21.59 -12.00 23.48
C TYR A 339 22.51 -12.10 24.70
N ARG A 340 22.07 -12.81 25.76
CA ARG A 340 22.90 -13.02 26.96
C ARG A 340 24.20 -13.73 26.65
N ARG A 341 24.21 -14.72 25.76
CA ARG A 341 25.44 -15.39 25.32
C ARG A 341 26.40 -14.40 24.65
N ILE A 342 25.95 -13.67 23.64
CA ILE A 342 26.76 -12.65 22.94
C ILE A 342 27.35 -11.66 23.96
N ARG A 343 26.49 -11.09 24.82
CA ARG A 343 26.90 -10.14 25.86
C ARG A 343 27.94 -10.73 26.82
N ASN A 344 27.77 -11.98 27.25
CA ASN A 344 28.69 -12.61 28.19
C ASN A 344 30.05 -12.92 27.56
N THR A 345 30.08 -13.34 26.29
CA THR A 345 31.31 -13.51 25.52
C THR A 345 32.08 -12.19 25.43
N SER A 346 31.42 -11.09 25.04
CA SER A 346 32.05 -9.76 25.01
C SER A 346 32.52 -9.32 26.39
N ARG A 347 31.72 -9.55 27.44
CA ARG A 347 32.11 -9.23 28.83
C ARG A 347 33.37 -9.99 29.25
N PHE A 348 33.49 -11.27 28.89
CA PHE A 348 34.66 -12.08 29.22
C PHE A 348 35.91 -11.56 28.51
N LEU A 349 35.82 -11.24 27.22
CA LEU A 349 36.92 -10.62 26.47
C LEU A 349 37.35 -9.29 27.11
N LEU A 350 36.40 -8.39 27.39
CA LEU A 350 36.66 -7.09 28.03
C LEU A 350 37.33 -7.22 29.41
N ALA A 351 36.94 -8.22 30.20
CA ALA A 351 37.52 -8.45 31.52
C ALA A 351 38.98 -8.94 31.45
N ASN A 352 39.30 -9.75 30.43
CA ASN A 352 40.64 -10.34 30.28
C ASN A 352 41.65 -9.42 29.58
N ILE A 353 41.19 -8.37 28.89
CA ILE A 353 42.07 -7.33 28.33
C ILE A 353 42.27 -6.13 29.26
N ASN A 354 41.83 -6.22 30.51
CA ASN A 354 42.04 -5.15 31.48
C ASN A 354 43.54 -4.97 31.76
N GLY A 355 44.06 -3.76 31.50
CA GLY A 355 45.49 -3.45 31.62
C GLY A 355 46.32 -3.78 30.37
N PHE A 356 45.71 -4.35 29.32
CA PHE A 356 46.36 -4.52 28.01
C PHE A 356 46.34 -3.20 27.24
N ASN A 357 47.50 -2.74 26.79
CA ASN A 357 47.65 -1.57 25.94
C ASN A 357 48.03 -1.99 24.51
N PRO A 358 47.12 -1.86 23.52
CA PRO A 358 47.39 -2.24 22.14
C PRO A 358 48.61 -1.55 21.51
N ALA A 359 49.03 -0.39 22.01
CA ALA A 359 50.18 0.34 21.48
C ALA A 359 51.54 -0.25 21.94
N THR A 360 51.58 -0.95 23.08
CA THR A 360 52.83 -1.43 23.69
C THR A 360 52.89 -2.94 23.87
N ASP A 361 51.73 -3.60 23.99
CA ASP A 361 51.65 -4.98 24.47
C ASP A 361 51.24 -5.96 23.36
N CYS A 362 50.92 -5.46 22.15
CA CYS A 362 50.62 -6.29 20.99
C CYS A 362 51.82 -7.16 20.59
N VAL A 363 51.56 -8.45 20.40
CA VAL A 363 52.54 -9.42 19.88
C VAL A 363 52.44 -9.45 18.35
N ALA A 364 53.59 -9.49 17.66
CA ALA A 364 53.62 -9.58 16.21
C ALA A 364 52.99 -10.90 15.74
N TYR A 365 52.33 -10.88 14.57
CA TYR A 365 51.56 -12.04 14.09
C TYR A 365 52.41 -13.33 14.04
N ASP A 366 53.64 -13.25 13.57
CA ASP A 366 54.51 -14.42 13.45
C ASP A 366 54.87 -15.05 14.81
N ASP A 367 54.88 -14.25 15.87
CA ASP A 367 55.20 -14.65 17.24
C ASP A 367 53.98 -15.15 18.03
N LEU A 368 52.76 -15.05 17.46
CA LEU A 368 51.54 -15.57 18.10
C LEU A 368 51.53 -17.10 18.18
N LEU A 369 50.89 -17.62 19.24
CA LEU A 369 50.62 -19.05 19.35
C LEU A 369 49.72 -19.51 18.21
N PRO A 370 49.83 -20.79 17.76
CA PRO A 370 48.95 -21.32 16.73
C PRO A 370 47.45 -21.16 17.03
N LEU A 371 47.06 -21.23 18.30
CA LEU A 371 45.68 -21.04 18.75
C LEU A 371 45.20 -19.58 18.59
N ASP A 372 46.07 -18.60 18.88
CA ASP A 372 45.75 -17.18 18.69
C ASP A 372 45.65 -16.84 17.19
N LYS A 373 46.55 -17.39 16.37
CA LYS A 373 46.47 -17.28 14.90
C LYS A 373 45.15 -17.87 14.38
N TRP A 374 44.72 -19.00 14.96
CA TRP A 374 43.46 -19.65 14.61
C TRP A 374 42.25 -18.76 14.91
N VAL A 375 42.13 -18.20 16.12
CA VAL A 375 40.95 -17.37 16.46
C VAL A 375 40.90 -16.07 15.65
N ILE A 376 42.06 -15.47 15.34
CA ILE A 376 42.13 -14.29 14.48
C ILE A 376 41.66 -14.62 13.06
N GLY A 377 42.09 -15.76 12.52
CA GLY A 377 41.62 -16.22 11.20
C GLY A 377 40.11 -16.48 11.16
N HIS A 378 39.56 -17.04 12.23
CA HIS A 378 38.11 -17.23 12.36
C HIS A 378 37.35 -15.91 12.48
N ALA A 379 37.89 -14.94 13.23
CA ALA A 379 37.32 -13.59 13.33
C ALA A 379 37.33 -12.85 11.98
N ASP A 380 38.42 -12.93 11.21
CA ASP A 380 38.51 -12.36 9.85
C ASP A 380 37.49 -13.01 8.90
N LYS A 381 37.35 -14.34 8.97
CA LYS A 381 36.33 -15.06 8.19
C LYS A 381 34.92 -14.59 8.56
N LEU A 382 34.61 -14.50 9.87
CA LEU A 382 33.33 -14.00 10.34
C LEU A 382 33.07 -12.57 9.84
N GLN A 383 34.07 -11.69 9.91
CA GLN A 383 33.93 -10.31 9.47
C GLN A 383 33.55 -10.23 7.98
N LYS A 384 34.19 -11.03 7.14
CA LYS A 384 33.86 -11.12 5.70
C LYS A 384 32.44 -11.62 5.46
N GLU A 385 32.02 -12.63 6.22
CA GLU A 385 30.64 -13.16 6.15
C GLU A 385 29.60 -12.13 6.57
N ILE A 386 29.87 -11.38 7.65
CA ILE A 386 28.98 -10.30 8.12
C ILE A 386 28.86 -9.18 7.09
N ILE A 387 29.96 -8.73 6.50
CA ILE A 387 29.95 -7.67 5.48
C ILE A 387 29.12 -8.10 4.27
N ALA A 388 29.38 -9.29 3.73
CA ALA A 388 28.63 -9.82 2.58
C ALA A 388 27.13 -9.96 2.89
N ALA A 389 26.79 -10.40 4.10
CA ALA A 389 25.40 -10.53 4.51
C ALA A 389 24.71 -9.16 4.71
N TYR A 390 25.42 -8.12 5.14
CA TYR A 390 24.88 -6.75 5.17
C TYR A 390 24.62 -6.21 3.76
N GLU A 391 25.56 -6.42 2.83
CA GLU A 391 25.44 -6.00 1.43
C GLU A 391 24.24 -6.67 0.73
N SER A 392 23.90 -7.91 1.11
CA SER A 392 22.76 -8.64 0.57
C SER A 392 21.49 -8.55 1.44
N TYR A 393 21.45 -7.66 2.44
CA TYR A 393 20.35 -7.54 3.41
C TYR A 393 19.95 -8.86 4.10
N ASN A 394 20.88 -9.80 4.30
CA ASN A 394 20.63 -11.09 4.92
C ASN A 394 20.96 -11.07 6.43
N PHE A 395 20.14 -10.36 7.19
CA PHE A 395 20.34 -10.20 8.64
C PHE A 395 20.26 -11.53 9.42
N HIS A 396 19.48 -12.50 8.93
CA HIS A 396 19.36 -13.82 9.53
C HIS A 396 20.69 -14.58 9.51
N ALA A 397 21.44 -14.48 8.40
CA ALA A 397 22.78 -15.08 8.31
C ALA A 397 23.75 -14.43 9.32
N ILE A 398 23.69 -13.10 9.50
CA ILE A 398 24.51 -12.40 10.50
C ILE A 398 24.21 -12.92 11.90
N TYR A 399 22.93 -13.05 12.26
CA TYR A 399 22.52 -13.58 13.55
C TYR A 399 23.07 -15.00 13.78
N GLN A 400 22.95 -15.89 12.79
CA GLN A 400 23.46 -17.26 12.88
C GLN A 400 24.99 -17.29 13.03
N ALA A 401 25.71 -16.55 12.19
CA ALA A 401 27.17 -16.52 12.20
C ALA A 401 27.73 -15.98 13.54
N VAL A 402 27.19 -14.86 14.05
CA VAL A 402 27.63 -14.26 15.32
C VAL A 402 27.31 -15.17 16.50
N THR A 403 26.10 -15.74 16.56
CA THR A 403 25.74 -16.64 17.66
C THR A 403 26.55 -17.93 17.65
N HIS A 404 26.87 -18.46 16.48
CA HIS A 404 27.78 -19.60 16.32
C HIS A 404 29.19 -19.26 16.81
N PHE A 405 29.76 -18.15 16.34
CA PHE A 405 31.08 -17.67 16.74
C PHE A 405 31.21 -17.51 18.26
N CYS A 406 30.25 -16.82 18.90
CA CYS A 406 30.27 -16.63 20.34
C CYS A 406 30.12 -17.93 21.14
N SER A 407 29.32 -18.89 20.66
CA SER A 407 28.98 -20.09 21.42
C SER A 407 29.99 -21.22 21.23
N VAL A 408 30.38 -21.47 19.99
CA VAL A 408 31.21 -22.62 19.61
C VAL A 408 32.67 -22.21 19.58
N GLU A 409 33.03 -21.25 18.73
CA GLU A 409 34.44 -20.93 18.47
C GLU A 409 35.09 -20.23 19.66
N LEU A 410 34.43 -19.20 20.21
CA LEU A 410 34.91 -18.54 21.42
C LEU A 410 34.55 -19.33 22.67
N GLY A 411 33.26 -19.59 22.89
CA GLY A 411 32.77 -20.09 24.17
C GLY A 411 33.19 -21.52 24.53
N SER A 412 33.23 -22.44 23.56
CA SER A 412 33.47 -23.86 23.81
C SER A 412 34.90 -24.30 23.46
N PHE A 413 35.75 -23.40 22.98
CA PHE A 413 37.08 -23.75 22.50
C PHE A 413 38.16 -22.71 22.84
N TYR A 414 38.04 -21.45 22.42
CA TYR A 414 39.12 -20.48 22.65
C TYR A 414 39.18 -19.90 24.07
N LEU A 415 38.03 -19.72 24.71
CA LEU A 415 37.90 -19.08 26.03
C LEU A 415 37.67 -20.07 27.19
N ASP A 416 37.51 -21.36 26.88
CA ASP A 416 37.43 -22.46 27.86
C ASP A 416 38.85 -22.86 28.28
#